data_AF-R1CC76-F1
#
_entry.id   AF-R1CC76-F1
#
_cell.length_a   1.000
_cell.length_b   1.000
_cell.length_c   1.000
_cell.angle_alpha   90.00
_cell.angle_beta   90.00
_cell.angle_gamma   90.00
#
_symmetry.space_group_name_H-M   'P 1'
#
loop_
_entity.id
_entity.type
_entity.pdbx_description
1 polymer ?
#
loop_
_entity_poly.entity_id
_entity_poly.type
_entity_poly.pdbx_seq_one_letter_code
_entity_poly.pdbx_strand_id
1 'polypeptide(L)'
;MFSSAILIDYNSTDGSAELVRQLAPRTWKVVPSWDGEFDAENLDRQVKQWEMTRPDDWRIALTTTEFLVMPGFHERLAALDPGPRGHRVLHFHSLIAVGDDTIPLKPPSAEPLVCQRGVFVEPQRGLLLGGRSGGAFYDRFMHVGLGSNYVYTLGRHGMSGSVTKAENNAFYDGGIILKYMWTPWPETRSRKMQIGHKVSSRDRKMGAGLQHNQMINISTRAADERRAGALDGVAKYDGTGKAPTPGTGGGGEPAVPALGLLKRFFGGGEPAVPALALGLLKRWACGKGLHVNSVTTAAP
;
A
#
# COMPACT_ATOMS: atom_id res chain seq x y z
N MET A 1 -16.17 1.11 -3.83
CA MET A 1 -15.48 2.36 -3.46
C MET A 1 -15.72 2.60 -1.98
N PHE A 2 -14.90 3.38 -1.27
CA PHE A 2 -15.19 3.70 0.14
C PHE A 2 -16.43 4.58 0.27
N SER A 3 -17.33 4.25 1.20
CA SER A 3 -18.54 5.04 1.47
C SER A 3 -18.21 6.42 2.05
N SER A 4 -17.09 6.53 2.77
CA SER A 4 -16.54 7.80 3.27
C SER A 4 -15.04 7.68 3.51
N ALA A 5 -14.34 8.81 3.62
CA ALA A 5 -12.93 8.84 3.98
C ALA A 5 -12.58 10.13 4.75
N ILE A 6 -11.48 10.08 5.50
CA ILE A 6 -10.89 11.23 6.17
C ILE A 6 -9.45 11.36 5.70
N LEU A 7 -9.14 12.46 5.01
CA LEU A 7 -7.78 12.85 4.70
C LEU A 7 -7.27 13.76 5.84
N ILE A 8 -6.24 13.30 6.54
CA ILE A 8 -5.54 14.10 7.54
C ILE A 8 -4.45 14.90 6.83
N ASP A 9 -4.62 16.22 6.78
CA ASP A 9 -3.75 17.15 6.09
C ASP A 9 -2.64 17.67 7.01
N TYR A 10 -1.40 17.27 6.74
CA TYR A 10 -0.19 17.72 7.42
C TYR A 10 0.37 19.01 6.79
N ASN A 11 -0.53 19.95 6.49
CA ASN A 11 -0.22 21.20 5.79
C ASN A 11 0.50 20.92 4.44
N SER A 12 -0.11 20.05 3.64
CA SER A 12 0.42 19.68 2.33
C SER A 12 0.44 20.90 1.40
N THR A 13 1.58 21.15 0.77
CA THR A 13 1.78 22.31 -0.12
C THR A 13 1.67 21.94 -1.61
N ASP A 14 1.39 20.67 -1.91
CA ASP A 14 1.29 20.14 -3.27
C ASP A 14 -0.13 20.19 -3.88
N GLY A 15 -1.06 20.87 -3.22
CA GLY A 15 -2.45 20.99 -3.66
C GLY A 15 -3.28 19.72 -3.51
N SER A 16 -2.74 18.62 -2.97
CA SER A 16 -3.47 17.34 -2.84
C SER A 16 -4.73 17.45 -1.98
N ALA A 17 -4.68 18.20 -0.89
CA ALA A 17 -5.86 18.48 -0.05
C ALA A 17 -6.98 19.17 -0.85
N GLU A 18 -6.62 20.11 -1.71
CA GLU A 18 -7.58 20.85 -2.54
C GLU A 18 -8.17 19.96 -3.65
N LEU A 19 -7.33 19.16 -4.31
CA LEU A 19 -7.81 18.16 -5.27
C LEU A 19 -8.80 17.18 -4.64
N VAL A 20 -8.56 16.75 -3.39
CA VAL A 20 -9.52 15.88 -2.69
C VAL A 20 -10.84 16.60 -2.43
N ARG A 21 -10.84 17.89 -2.05
CA ARG A 21 -12.07 18.65 -1.89
C ARG A 21 -12.86 18.79 -3.19
N GLN A 22 -12.17 18.94 -4.32
CA GLN A 22 -12.80 19.15 -5.62
C GLN A 22 -13.27 17.86 -6.29
N LEU A 23 -12.49 16.79 -6.19
CA LEU A 23 -12.68 15.57 -6.99
C LEU A 23 -13.26 14.39 -6.21
N ALA A 24 -13.06 14.34 -4.89
CA ALA A 24 -13.53 13.20 -4.10
C ALA A 24 -15.05 13.28 -3.83
N PRO A 25 -15.71 12.16 -3.52
CA PRO A 25 -17.11 12.17 -3.10
C PRO A 25 -17.32 13.13 -1.92
N ARG A 26 -18.49 13.78 -1.86
CA ARG A 26 -18.84 14.72 -0.78
C ARG A 26 -18.80 14.12 0.63
N THR A 27 -18.84 12.79 0.73
CA THR A 27 -18.70 12.06 2.00
C THR A 27 -17.26 12.01 2.52
N TRP A 28 -16.27 12.43 1.71
CA TRP A 28 -14.87 12.52 2.10
C TRP A 28 -14.59 13.87 2.74
N LYS A 29 -13.80 13.88 3.80
CA LYS A 29 -13.47 15.09 4.56
C LYS A 29 -11.96 15.29 4.60
N VAL A 30 -11.53 16.52 4.41
CA VAL A 30 -10.15 16.94 4.71
C VAL A 30 -10.15 17.59 6.08
N VAL A 31 -9.32 17.09 6.99
CA VAL A 31 -9.17 17.61 8.35
C VAL A 31 -7.71 17.99 8.57
N PRO A 32 -7.40 19.11 9.25
CA PRO A 32 -6.03 19.43 9.57
C PRO A 32 -5.46 18.40 10.54
N SER A 33 -4.16 18.09 10.42
CA SER A 33 -3.45 17.48 11.53
C SER A 33 -3.44 18.43 12.72
N TRP A 34 -3.54 17.87 13.93
CA TRP A 34 -3.33 18.63 15.16
C TRP A 34 -1.85 18.80 15.51
N ASP A 35 -0.97 18.16 14.74
CA ASP A 35 0.47 18.16 14.96
C ASP A 35 1.09 19.09 13.90
N GLY A 36 1.99 19.95 14.35
CA GLY A 36 2.76 20.82 13.46
C GLY A 36 3.86 20.06 12.71
N GLU A 37 4.24 18.88 13.22
CA GLU A 37 5.27 18.02 12.66
C GLU A 37 4.68 16.71 12.11
N PHE A 38 5.38 16.12 11.15
CA PHE A 38 5.11 14.77 10.65
C PHE A 38 5.79 13.75 11.57
N ASP A 39 5.18 13.54 12.74
CA ASP A 39 5.61 12.57 13.75
C ASP A 39 4.82 11.26 13.60
N ALA A 40 5.54 10.14 13.45
CA ALA A 40 4.94 8.85 13.14
C ALA A 40 4.04 8.33 14.26
N GLU A 41 4.42 8.53 15.52
CA GLU A 41 3.65 8.07 16.68
C GLU A 41 2.35 8.89 16.83
N ASN A 42 2.46 10.22 16.73
CA ASN A 42 1.30 11.10 16.79
C ASN A 42 0.35 10.92 15.62
N LEU A 43 0.88 10.66 14.42
CA LEU A 43 0.09 10.31 13.23
C LEU A 43 -0.74 9.05 13.48
N ASP A 44 -0.13 7.99 14.00
CA ASP A 44 -0.82 6.73 14.27
C ASP A 44 -1.92 6.90 15.33
N ARG A 45 -1.66 7.71 16.36
CA ARG A 45 -2.65 8.10 17.38
C ARG A 45 -3.80 8.92 16.79
N GLN A 46 -3.51 9.85 15.88
CA GLN A 46 -4.54 10.66 15.22
C GLN A 46 -5.44 9.82 14.33
N VAL A 47 -4.87 8.90 13.54
CA VAL A 47 -5.62 7.93 12.75
C VAL A 47 -6.58 7.15 13.63
N LYS A 48 -6.08 6.54 14.72
CA LYS A 48 -6.91 5.79 15.67
C LYS A 48 -8.06 6.65 16.21
N GLN A 49 -7.81 7.91 16.57
CA GLN A 49 -8.87 8.78 17.08
C GLN A 49 -9.99 9.00 16.05
N TRP A 50 -9.65 9.21 14.78
CA TRP A 50 -10.66 9.32 13.73
C TRP A 50 -11.40 8.01 13.49
N GLU A 51 -10.69 6.88 13.49
CA GLU A 51 -11.30 5.56 13.41
C GLU A 51 -12.31 5.33 14.56
N MET A 52 -12.03 5.82 15.76
CA MET A 52 -12.94 5.71 16.91
C MET A 52 -14.23 6.52 16.79
N THR A 53 -14.32 7.48 15.86
CA THR A 53 -15.58 8.22 15.61
C THR A 53 -16.66 7.36 14.94
N ARG A 54 -16.27 6.20 14.38
CA ARG A 54 -17.17 5.24 13.74
C ARG A 54 -16.81 3.80 14.14
N PRO A 55 -17.06 3.41 15.40
CA PRO A 55 -16.61 2.14 15.98
C PRO A 55 -17.24 0.89 15.34
N ASP A 56 -18.31 1.04 14.58
CA ASP A 56 -19.04 -0.07 13.95
C ASP A 56 -18.75 -0.19 12.45
N ASP A 57 -18.01 0.75 11.86
CA ASP A 57 -17.63 0.69 10.44
C ASP A 57 -16.37 -0.16 10.23
N TRP A 58 -16.29 -0.80 9.06
CA TRP A 58 -15.04 -1.28 8.49
C TRP A 58 -14.10 -0.10 8.19
N ARG A 59 -12.88 -0.17 8.73
CA ARG A 59 -11.89 0.90 8.66
C ARG A 59 -10.56 0.38 8.18
N ILE A 60 -9.89 1.16 7.34
CA ILE A 60 -8.51 0.94 6.92
C ILE A 60 -7.83 2.30 6.80
N ALA A 61 -6.63 2.40 7.33
CA ALA A 61 -5.81 3.58 7.21
C ALA A 61 -4.79 3.41 6.08
N LEU A 62 -4.87 4.28 5.07
CA LEU A 62 -3.99 4.30 3.91
C LEU A 62 -3.25 5.64 3.85
N THR A 63 -2.02 5.61 3.35
CA THR A 63 -1.34 6.84 2.91
C THR A 63 -1.87 7.27 1.54
N THR A 64 -1.63 8.51 1.16
CA THR A 64 -2.04 9.04 -0.17
C THR A 64 -1.39 8.34 -1.36
N THR A 65 -0.37 7.52 -1.14
CA THR A 65 0.30 6.72 -2.17
C THR A 65 -0.15 5.27 -2.14
N GLU A 66 -1.12 4.90 -1.31
CA GLU A 66 -1.65 3.55 -1.17
C GLU A 66 -3.08 3.46 -1.68
N PHE A 67 -3.35 2.41 -2.45
CA PHE A 67 -4.66 2.15 -3.00
C PHE A 67 -5.05 0.71 -2.68
N LEU A 68 -6.15 0.53 -1.96
CA LEU A 68 -6.76 -0.79 -1.80
C LEU A 68 -7.51 -1.14 -3.07
N VAL A 69 -7.18 -2.30 -3.65
CA VAL A 69 -7.87 -2.89 -4.76
C VAL A 69 -8.53 -4.18 -4.28
N MET A 70 -9.86 -4.19 -4.29
CA MET A 70 -10.66 -5.32 -3.84
C MET A 70 -11.97 -5.38 -4.66
N PRO A 71 -12.03 -6.22 -5.71
CA PRO A 71 -13.24 -6.39 -6.51
C PRO A 71 -14.41 -6.91 -5.66
N GLY A 72 -15.62 -6.40 -5.89
CA GLY A 72 -16.80 -6.77 -5.06
C GLY A 72 -16.70 -6.27 -3.61
N PHE A 73 -16.05 -5.12 -3.40
CA PHE A 73 -15.70 -4.58 -2.08
C PHE A 73 -16.82 -4.69 -1.04
N HIS A 74 -18.02 -4.17 -1.33
CA HIS A 74 -19.13 -4.16 -0.38
C HIS A 74 -19.69 -5.54 -0.10
N GLU A 75 -19.92 -6.35 -1.13
CA GLU A 75 -20.45 -7.71 -1.02
C GLU A 75 -19.51 -8.60 -0.19
N ARG A 76 -18.21 -8.50 -0.43
CA ARG A 76 -17.18 -9.24 0.32
C ARG A 76 -17.11 -8.82 1.77
N LEU A 77 -17.14 -7.51 2.06
CA LEU A 77 -17.14 -7.06 3.45
C LEU A 77 -18.41 -7.46 4.20
N ALA A 78 -19.58 -7.42 3.53
CA ALA A 78 -20.83 -7.90 4.11
C ALA A 78 -20.78 -9.40 4.43
N ALA A 79 -20.21 -10.22 3.54
CA ALA A 79 -20.01 -11.65 3.79
C ALA A 79 -19.00 -11.95 4.91
N LEU A 80 -18.12 -10.99 5.22
CA LEU A 80 -17.11 -11.09 6.27
C LEU A 80 -17.52 -10.39 7.57
N ASP A 81 -18.72 -9.80 7.63
CA ASP A 81 -19.16 -9.06 8.80
C ASP A 81 -19.23 -9.99 10.03
N PRO A 82 -18.56 -9.65 11.14
CA PRO A 82 -18.56 -10.49 12.33
C PRO A 82 -19.88 -10.40 13.13
N GLY A 83 -20.84 -9.58 12.68
CA GLY A 83 -22.12 -9.34 13.32
C GLY A 83 -22.03 -8.48 14.58
N PRO A 84 -23.17 -8.27 15.27
CA PRO A 84 -23.23 -7.42 16.45
C PRO A 84 -22.30 -7.90 17.56
N ARG A 85 -21.46 -6.98 18.07
CA ARG A 85 -20.45 -7.23 19.12
C ARG A 85 -19.28 -8.13 18.69
N GLY A 86 -19.24 -8.56 17.43
CA GLY A 86 -18.10 -9.24 16.84
C GLY A 86 -16.99 -8.26 16.43
N HIS A 87 -15.79 -8.78 16.22
CA HIS A 87 -14.68 -8.00 15.64
C HIS A 87 -13.98 -8.83 14.57
N ARG A 88 -13.36 -8.15 13.62
CA ARG A 88 -12.57 -8.79 12.57
C ARG A 88 -11.45 -7.88 12.11
N VAL A 89 -10.32 -8.49 11.76
CA VAL A 89 -9.16 -7.84 11.14
C VAL A 89 -8.75 -8.63 9.90
N LEU A 90 -8.65 -7.94 8.78
CA LEU A 90 -8.19 -8.44 7.50
C LEU A 90 -6.82 -7.84 7.19
N HIS A 91 -5.87 -8.69 6.85
CA HIS A 91 -4.52 -8.29 6.49
C HIS A 91 -4.37 -8.33 4.98
N PHE A 92 -4.06 -7.18 4.40
CA PHE A 92 -3.86 -7.07 2.96
C PHE A 92 -2.38 -6.97 2.64
N HIS A 93 -1.92 -7.89 1.80
CA HIS A 93 -0.61 -7.81 1.18
C HIS A 93 -0.48 -6.54 0.34
N SER A 94 0.71 -5.97 0.31
CA SER A 94 1.01 -4.85 -0.57
C SER A 94 1.99 -5.21 -1.67
N LEU A 95 1.83 -4.56 -2.82
CA LEU A 95 2.82 -4.49 -3.88
C LEU A 95 3.31 -3.05 -4.04
N ILE A 96 4.58 -2.89 -4.34
CA ILE A 96 5.17 -1.58 -4.60
C ILE A 96 5.19 -1.36 -6.10
N ALA A 97 4.54 -0.30 -6.55
CA ALA A 97 4.59 0.12 -7.94
C ALA A 97 5.96 0.71 -8.24
N VAL A 98 6.58 0.23 -9.32
CA VAL A 98 7.89 0.67 -9.81
C VAL A 98 7.84 1.18 -11.24
N GLY A 99 6.80 0.79 -11.99
CA GLY A 99 6.40 1.40 -13.27
C GLY A 99 7.47 1.40 -14.37
N ASP A 100 7.10 1.97 -15.51
CA ASP A 100 8.04 2.46 -16.51
C ASP A 100 7.82 3.97 -16.61
N ASP A 101 8.78 4.74 -16.11
CA ASP A 101 8.72 6.20 -16.09
C ASP A 101 9.29 6.84 -17.36
N THR A 102 9.78 6.05 -18.32
CA THR A 102 10.18 6.56 -19.63
C THR A 102 8.97 6.96 -20.48
N ILE A 103 7.78 6.46 -20.13
CA ILE A 103 6.51 6.75 -20.79
C ILE A 103 5.80 7.88 -20.03
N PRO A 104 5.56 9.05 -20.66
CA PRO A 104 4.83 10.15 -20.04
C PRO A 104 3.45 9.72 -19.53
N LEU A 105 3.03 10.28 -18.39
CA LEU A 105 1.69 10.05 -17.87
C LEU A 105 0.64 10.64 -18.81
N LYS A 106 -0.38 9.86 -19.09
CA LYS A 106 -1.64 10.32 -19.67
C LYS A 106 -2.55 10.83 -18.54
N PRO A 107 -3.48 11.75 -18.85
CA PRO A 107 -4.51 12.15 -17.90
C PRO A 107 -5.29 10.93 -17.35
N PRO A 108 -5.71 10.95 -16.08
CA PRO A 108 -6.50 9.85 -15.49
C PRO A 108 -7.80 9.56 -16.24
N SER A 109 -8.37 10.55 -16.94
CA SER A 109 -9.55 10.40 -17.80
C SER A 109 -9.30 9.56 -19.06
N ALA A 110 -8.03 9.47 -19.51
CA ALA A 110 -7.65 8.69 -20.67
C ALA A 110 -7.25 7.26 -20.29
N GLU A 111 -6.51 7.09 -19.18
CA GLU A 111 -6.03 5.78 -18.74
C GLU A 111 -5.80 5.75 -17.22
N PRO A 112 -6.28 4.72 -16.48
CA PRO A 112 -6.02 4.61 -15.05
C PRO A 112 -4.54 4.44 -14.72
N LEU A 113 -4.09 5.01 -13.59
CA LEU A 113 -2.68 4.98 -13.17
C LEU A 113 -2.11 3.55 -13.09
N VAL A 114 -2.90 2.58 -12.63
CA VAL A 114 -2.51 1.16 -12.55
C VAL A 114 -2.19 0.54 -13.92
N CYS A 115 -2.81 1.05 -14.98
CA CYS A 115 -2.54 0.63 -16.36
C CYS A 115 -1.26 1.29 -16.89
N GLN A 116 -1.06 2.57 -16.55
CA GLN A 116 0.11 3.35 -16.96
C GLN A 116 1.40 2.97 -16.23
N ARG A 117 1.31 2.54 -14.96
CA ARG A 117 2.43 2.20 -14.07
C ARG A 117 2.34 0.79 -13.53
N GLY A 118 1.92 -0.13 -14.41
CA GLY A 118 1.56 -1.49 -14.04
C GLY A 118 2.72 -2.47 -13.77
N VAL A 119 3.90 -1.99 -13.40
CA VAL A 119 5.02 -2.84 -13.02
C VAL A 119 5.20 -2.75 -11.52
N PHE A 120 5.23 -3.90 -10.86
CA PHE A 120 5.21 -4.01 -9.41
C PHE A 120 6.32 -4.91 -8.91
N VAL A 121 6.66 -4.76 -7.64
CA VAL A 121 7.59 -5.63 -6.93
C VAL A 121 7.02 -5.95 -5.55
N GLU A 122 7.39 -7.09 -5.00
CA GLU A 122 7.08 -7.38 -3.61
C GLU A 122 7.88 -6.49 -2.66
N PRO A 123 7.26 -6.08 -1.54
CA PRO A 123 7.95 -5.33 -0.51
C PRO A 123 9.04 -6.19 0.13
N GLN A 124 10.28 -5.95 -0.26
CA GLN A 124 11.45 -6.44 0.45
C GLN A 124 11.91 -5.37 1.43
N ARG A 125 12.45 -5.76 2.60
CA ARG A 125 12.93 -4.82 3.63
C ARG A 125 13.95 -3.82 3.07
N GLY A 126 14.73 -4.22 2.06
CA GLY A 126 15.65 -3.33 1.34
C GLY A 126 14.99 -2.24 0.52
N LEU A 127 13.84 -2.54 -0.06
CA LEU A 127 13.06 -1.57 -0.83
C LEU A 127 12.33 -0.55 0.07
N LEU A 128 12.01 -0.96 1.30
CA LEU A 128 11.33 -0.12 2.30
C LEU A 128 12.28 0.68 3.19
N LEU A 129 13.48 0.17 3.49
CA LEU A 129 14.41 0.75 4.49
C LEU A 129 15.86 0.89 3.98
N GLY A 130 16.17 0.55 2.72
CA GLY A 130 17.50 0.74 2.13
C GLY A 130 18.55 -0.31 2.51
N GLY A 131 18.18 -1.49 3.01
CA GLY A 131 19.12 -2.55 3.43
C GLY A 131 18.84 -3.95 2.83
N ARG A 132 19.87 -4.64 2.32
CA ARG A 132 19.78 -5.99 1.75
C ARG A 132 19.73 -7.05 2.86
N SER A 133 18.56 -7.41 3.42
CA SER A 133 18.28 -8.70 4.11
C SER A 133 16.91 -8.74 4.81
N GLY A 134 16.14 -9.83 4.62
CA GLY A 134 15.11 -10.32 5.56
C GLY A 134 13.69 -9.77 5.38
N GLY A 135 12.69 -10.65 5.30
CA GLY A 135 11.29 -10.36 4.99
C GLY A 135 10.59 -9.48 6.01
N ALA A 136 10.17 -8.29 5.57
CA ALA A 136 9.10 -7.56 6.22
C ALA A 136 8.05 -7.33 5.14
N PHE A 137 6.94 -8.08 5.22
CA PHE A 137 5.77 -7.80 4.42
C PHE A 137 5.25 -6.42 4.80
N TYR A 138 4.96 -5.61 3.79
CA TYR A 138 4.31 -4.34 4.00
C TYR A 138 2.82 -4.58 3.91
N ASP A 139 2.12 -4.49 5.03
CA ASP A 139 0.70 -4.82 5.07
C ASP A 139 -0.13 -3.64 5.59
N ARG A 140 -1.42 -3.72 5.30
CA ARG A 140 -2.44 -2.86 5.90
C ARG A 140 -3.53 -3.69 6.54
N PHE A 141 -4.02 -3.16 7.65
CA PHE A 141 -5.02 -3.78 8.48
C PHE A 141 -6.34 -3.08 8.23
N MET A 142 -7.31 -3.81 7.68
CA MET A 142 -8.70 -3.37 7.70
C MET A 142 -9.40 -4.04 8.88
N HIS A 143 -10.17 -3.31 9.66
CA HIS A 143 -10.79 -3.86 10.85
C HIS A 143 -12.17 -3.27 11.16
N VAL A 144 -12.93 -3.99 11.98
CA VAL A 144 -14.23 -3.58 12.52
C VAL A 144 -14.39 -4.14 13.94
N GLY A 145 -15.14 -3.44 14.80
CA GLY A 145 -15.55 -3.94 16.12
C GLY A 145 -14.46 -4.01 17.19
N LEU A 146 -13.25 -3.49 16.94
CA LEU A 146 -12.14 -3.54 17.92
C LEU A 146 -12.30 -2.56 19.09
N GLY A 147 -13.18 -1.56 18.98
CA GLY A 147 -13.29 -0.47 19.96
C GLY A 147 -11.92 0.18 20.21
N SER A 148 -11.61 0.51 21.47
CA SER A 148 -10.31 1.10 21.85
C SER A 148 -9.16 0.09 21.97
N ASN A 149 -9.42 -1.21 21.76
CA ASN A 149 -8.55 -2.31 22.17
C ASN A 149 -7.46 -2.70 21.15
N TYR A 150 -6.95 -1.72 20.40
CA TYR A 150 -5.83 -1.92 19.48
C TYR A 150 -4.88 -0.73 19.49
N VAL A 151 -3.62 -0.96 19.15
CA VAL A 151 -2.60 0.08 19.00
C VAL A 151 -1.82 -0.19 17.73
N TYR A 152 -1.65 0.84 16.90
CA TYR A 152 -0.77 0.74 15.74
C TYR A 152 0.70 0.80 16.17
N THR A 153 1.54 0.02 15.50
CA THR A 153 2.99 0.26 15.53
C THR A 153 3.36 1.34 14.51
N LEU A 154 4.53 1.97 14.71
CA LEU A 154 5.00 3.11 13.94
C LEU A 154 4.78 2.94 12.42
N GLY A 155 4.11 3.92 11.81
CA GLY A 155 3.80 3.91 10.38
C GLY A 155 2.64 2.98 10.00
N ARG A 156 1.87 2.52 11.00
CA ARG A 156 0.82 1.50 10.87
C ARG A 156 1.32 0.23 10.19
N HIS A 157 2.56 -0.16 10.46
CA HIS A 157 3.15 -1.39 9.89
C HIS A 157 2.74 -2.66 10.65
N GLY A 158 2.09 -2.49 11.80
CA GLY A 158 1.60 -3.55 12.65
C GLY A 158 0.47 -3.05 13.54
N MET A 159 -0.24 -3.99 14.15
CA MET A 159 -1.28 -3.72 15.13
C MET A 159 -1.13 -4.69 16.30
N SER A 160 -1.22 -4.19 17.54
CA SER A 160 -1.20 -4.98 18.79
C SER A 160 -2.46 -4.71 19.63
N GLY A 161 -2.72 -5.51 20.67
CA GLY A 161 -3.92 -5.40 21.53
C GLY A 161 -4.79 -6.66 21.50
N SER A 162 -6.12 -6.53 21.60
CA SER A 162 -7.09 -7.64 21.51
C SER A 162 -7.23 -8.24 20.10
N VAL A 163 -6.19 -8.10 19.29
CA VAL A 163 -6.07 -8.57 17.90
C VAL A 163 -5.46 -9.98 17.84
N THR A 164 -5.29 -10.63 19.00
CA THR A 164 -4.44 -11.81 19.20
C THR A 164 -5.13 -13.14 18.90
N LYS A 165 -6.46 -13.16 18.71
CA LYS A 165 -7.14 -14.38 18.30
C LYS A 165 -7.00 -14.57 16.79
N ALA A 166 -6.23 -15.58 16.38
CA ALA A 166 -5.96 -15.91 14.99
C ALA A 166 -7.23 -16.10 14.14
N GLU A 167 -8.34 -16.55 14.74
CA GLU A 167 -9.64 -16.72 14.06
C GLU A 167 -10.23 -15.41 13.50
N ASN A 168 -9.86 -14.26 14.07
CA ASN A 168 -10.33 -12.93 13.66
C ASN A 168 -9.22 -12.08 13.03
N ASN A 169 -8.05 -12.68 12.78
CA ASN A 169 -6.84 -12.00 12.31
C ASN A 169 -6.20 -12.90 11.25
N ALA A 170 -6.54 -12.64 9.98
CA ALA A 170 -6.09 -13.46 8.86
C ALA A 170 -5.66 -12.60 7.66
N PHE A 171 -4.69 -13.13 6.91
CA PHE A 171 -4.42 -12.67 5.56
C PHE A 171 -5.64 -12.88 4.68
N TYR A 172 -5.96 -11.84 3.90
CA TYR A 172 -7.12 -11.83 3.04
C TYR A 172 -6.72 -11.63 1.57
N ASP A 173 -6.78 -12.72 0.81
CA ASP A 173 -6.37 -12.75 -0.60
C ASP A 173 -7.41 -12.13 -1.55
N GLY A 174 -8.57 -11.71 -1.04
CA GLY A 174 -9.61 -11.07 -1.86
C GLY A 174 -9.31 -9.61 -2.23
N GLY A 175 -8.18 -9.06 -1.79
CA GLY A 175 -7.72 -7.74 -2.19
C GLY A 175 -6.23 -7.54 -2.00
N ILE A 176 -5.72 -6.41 -2.48
CA ILE A 176 -4.30 -6.07 -2.43
C ILE A 176 -4.11 -4.56 -2.29
N ILE A 177 -3.04 -4.14 -1.61
CA ILE A 177 -2.64 -2.74 -1.55
C ILE A 177 -1.61 -2.47 -2.65
N LEU A 178 -1.84 -1.44 -3.45
CA LEU A 178 -0.85 -0.92 -4.39
C LEU A 178 -0.21 0.34 -3.81
N LYS A 179 1.11 0.32 -3.64
CA LYS A 179 1.88 1.43 -3.08
C LYS A 179 2.73 2.12 -4.14
N TYR A 180 2.37 3.35 -4.47
CA TYR A 180 3.03 4.23 -5.45
C TYR A 180 4.10 5.09 -4.78
N MET A 181 5.15 4.44 -4.30
CA MET A 181 6.28 5.14 -3.66
C MET A 181 7.48 5.35 -4.58
N TRP A 182 7.60 4.59 -5.68
CA TRP A 182 8.72 4.69 -6.62
C TRP A 182 8.29 5.05 -8.04
N THR A 183 7.00 5.27 -8.27
CA THR A 183 6.43 5.66 -9.57
C THR A 183 5.07 6.31 -9.31
N PRO A 184 4.60 7.27 -10.13
CA PRO A 184 5.32 7.87 -11.25
C PRO A 184 6.52 8.71 -10.79
N TRP A 185 7.63 8.60 -11.51
CA TRP A 185 8.86 9.36 -11.28
C TRP A 185 9.05 10.36 -12.42
N PRO A 186 9.29 11.66 -12.16
CA PRO A 186 9.76 12.26 -10.91
C PRO A 186 8.67 12.77 -9.94
N GLU A 187 7.38 12.62 -10.23
CA GLU A 187 6.30 13.21 -9.44
C GLU A 187 6.34 12.75 -7.97
N THR A 188 6.54 11.45 -7.74
CA THR A 188 6.69 10.88 -6.39
C THR A 188 7.97 11.32 -5.67
N ARG A 189 9.03 11.69 -6.41
CA ARG A 189 10.27 12.24 -5.84
C ARG A 189 9.98 13.56 -5.13
N SER A 190 9.31 14.47 -5.82
CA SER A 190 8.97 15.81 -5.30
C SER A 190 8.19 15.72 -3.99
N ARG A 191 7.18 14.84 -3.95
CA ARG A 191 6.40 14.59 -2.73
C ARG A 191 7.26 14.06 -1.57
N LYS A 192 8.15 13.10 -1.84
CA LYS A 192 9.05 12.55 -0.81
C LYS A 192 9.97 13.62 -0.21
N MET A 193 10.48 14.53 -1.04
CA MET A 193 11.36 15.62 -0.59
C MET A 193 10.61 16.67 0.24
N GLN A 194 9.39 17.04 -0.17
CA GLN A 194 8.57 18.03 0.54
C GLN A 194 8.28 17.63 2.00
N ILE A 195 7.89 16.38 2.23
CA ILE A 195 7.55 15.92 3.58
C ILE A 195 8.78 15.72 4.49
N GLY A 196 9.98 15.51 3.92
CA GLY A 196 11.21 15.32 4.70
C GLY A 196 11.47 16.45 5.70
N HIS A 197 11.24 17.70 5.29
CA HIS A 197 11.43 18.87 6.16
C HIS A 197 10.42 18.95 7.32
N LYS A 198 9.30 18.23 7.23
CA LYS A 198 8.26 18.17 8.27
C LYS A 198 8.48 17.06 9.29
N VAL A 199 9.32 16.07 9.01
CA VAL A 199 9.60 14.96 9.94
C VAL A 199 10.11 15.51 11.28
N SER A 200 9.56 15.05 12.40
CA SER A 200 9.91 15.55 13.74
C SER A 200 11.40 15.34 14.05
N SER A 201 11.95 16.22 14.89
CA SER A 201 13.36 16.09 15.33
C SER A 201 13.58 14.77 16.09
N ARG A 202 12.56 14.29 16.81
CA ARG A 202 12.56 13.00 17.50
C ARG A 202 12.67 11.85 16.50
N ASP A 203 11.80 11.81 15.50
CA ASP A 203 11.80 10.74 14.49
C ASP A 203 13.10 10.69 13.71
N ARG A 204 13.65 11.85 13.33
CA ARG A 204 14.98 11.92 12.68
C ARG A 204 16.08 11.28 13.53
N LYS A 205 16.12 11.58 14.83
CA LYS A 205 17.12 11.03 15.77
C LYS A 205 16.95 9.52 15.96
N MET A 206 15.71 9.01 15.95
CA MET A 206 15.43 7.58 16.07
C MET A 206 15.60 6.83 14.74
N GLY A 207 15.92 7.52 13.64
CA GLY A 207 15.94 6.92 12.31
C GLY A 207 14.55 6.50 11.81
N ALA A 208 13.46 7.02 12.39
CA ALA A 208 12.12 6.84 11.85
C ALA A 208 11.93 7.72 10.61
N GLY A 209 11.14 7.27 9.63
CA GLY A 209 10.91 8.02 8.39
C GLY A 209 12.12 8.10 7.45
N LEU A 210 13.02 7.10 7.43
CA LEU A 210 14.21 7.05 6.56
C LEU A 210 13.91 7.42 5.11
N GLN A 211 12.78 6.95 4.57
CA GLN A 211 12.34 7.21 3.20
C GLN A 211 12.09 8.69 2.88
N HIS A 212 11.94 9.52 3.91
CA HIS A 212 11.77 10.96 3.81
C HIS A 212 13.06 11.68 4.23
N ASN A 213 13.69 11.25 5.32
CA ASN A 213 14.91 11.87 5.84
C ASN A 213 16.09 11.77 4.88
N GLN A 214 16.23 10.64 4.20
CA GLN A 214 17.28 10.42 3.21
C GLN A 214 17.13 11.29 1.95
N MET A 215 15.97 11.91 1.77
CA MET A 215 15.64 12.75 0.63
C MET A 215 15.79 14.26 0.95
N ILE A 216 16.11 14.61 2.19
CA ILE A 216 16.32 16.00 2.62
C ILE A 216 17.66 16.49 2.08
N ASN A 217 17.66 17.64 1.42
CA ASN A 217 18.86 18.34 0.93
C ASN A 217 19.75 17.52 -0.04
N ILE A 218 19.23 16.45 -0.65
CA ILE A 218 19.97 15.72 -1.67
C ILE A 218 19.68 16.28 -3.06
N SER A 219 20.63 16.15 -3.99
CA SER A 219 20.38 16.52 -5.37
C SER A 219 19.35 15.59 -6.00
N THR A 220 18.67 16.09 -7.05
CA THR A 220 17.80 15.26 -7.90
C THR A 220 18.53 14.00 -8.38
N ARG A 221 19.79 14.14 -8.81
CA ARG A 221 20.63 13.02 -9.22
C ARG A 221 20.80 11.98 -8.11
N ALA A 222 21.10 12.41 -6.89
CA ALA A 222 21.27 11.49 -5.76
C ALA A 222 19.95 10.76 -5.41
N ALA A 223 18.81 11.43 -5.57
CA ALA A 223 17.50 10.79 -5.41
C ALA A 223 17.24 9.72 -6.48
N ASP A 224 17.62 10.01 -7.74
CA ASP A 224 17.49 9.10 -8.86
C ASP A 224 18.40 7.87 -8.69
N GLU A 225 19.66 8.08 -8.26
CA GLU A 225 20.62 7.00 -7.94
C GLU A 225 20.12 6.11 -6.80
N ARG A 226 19.55 6.70 -5.73
CA ARG A 226 18.93 5.93 -4.63
C ARG A 226 17.77 5.08 -5.11
N ARG A 227 16.87 5.64 -5.94
CA ARG A 227 15.77 4.88 -6.54
C ARG A 227 16.31 3.75 -7.40
N ALA A 228 17.27 4.02 -8.28
CA ALA A 228 17.87 3.01 -9.14
C ALA A 228 18.48 1.86 -8.32
N GLY A 229 19.26 2.19 -7.29
CA GLY A 229 19.86 1.19 -6.39
C GLY A 229 18.85 0.38 -5.58
N ALA A 230 17.72 0.99 -5.19
CA ALA A 230 16.64 0.28 -4.49
C ALA A 230 15.87 -0.70 -5.40
N LEU A 231 15.84 -0.43 -6.71
CA LEU A 231 15.14 -1.24 -7.72
C LEU A 231 16.06 -2.24 -8.44
N ASP A 232 17.37 -2.13 -8.26
CA ASP A 232 18.35 -3.00 -8.88
C ASP A 232 18.23 -4.45 -8.38
N GLY A 233 18.26 -5.41 -9.30
CA GLY A 233 18.14 -6.84 -9.01
C GLY A 233 16.78 -7.32 -8.47
N VAL A 234 15.80 -6.43 -8.28
CA VAL A 234 14.48 -6.81 -7.72
C VAL A 234 13.62 -7.50 -8.79
N ALA A 235 13.00 -8.62 -8.43
CA ALA A 235 12.09 -9.36 -9.30
C ALA A 235 10.81 -8.55 -9.56
N LYS A 236 10.46 -8.35 -10.84
CA LYS A 236 9.36 -7.47 -11.27
C LYS A 236 8.18 -8.25 -11.81
N TYR A 237 6.98 -7.85 -11.41
CA TYR A 237 5.70 -8.33 -11.89
C TYR A 237 5.09 -7.31 -12.84
N ASP A 238 4.87 -7.70 -14.09
CA ASP A 238 4.22 -6.87 -15.11
C ASP A 238 2.70 -7.08 -15.18
N GLY A 239 2.13 -7.86 -14.26
CA GLY A 239 0.71 -8.18 -14.22
C GLY A 239 0.21 -9.03 -15.39
N THR A 240 1.10 -9.69 -16.15
CA THR A 240 0.69 -10.67 -17.18
C THR A 240 0.34 -12.04 -16.60
N GLY A 241 0.51 -12.22 -15.29
CA GLY A 241 0.38 -13.52 -14.62
C GLY A 241 1.59 -14.44 -14.81
N LYS A 242 2.64 -13.98 -15.49
CA LYS A 242 3.92 -14.68 -15.58
C LYS A 242 4.73 -14.49 -14.30
N ALA A 243 5.55 -15.48 -13.98
CA ALA A 243 6.55 -15.38 -12.93
C ALA A 243 7.43 -14.15 -13.16
N PRO A 244 7.91 -13.50 -12.08
CA PRO A 244 8.65 -12.27 -12.22
C PRO A 244 9.98 -12.53 -12.95
N THR A 245 10.36 -11.64 -13.86
CA THR A 245 11.65 -11.73 -14.55
C THR A 245 12.78 -11.45 -13.56
N PRO A 246 13.82 -12.30 -13.47
CA PRO A 246 15.01 -12.00 -12.67
C PRO A 246 15.61 -10.66 -13.09
N GLY A 247 15.94 -9.80 -12.13
CA GLY A 247 16.67 -8.57 -12.43
C GLY A 247 18.03 -8.90 -13.04
N THR A 248 18.45 -8.15 -14.05
CA THR A 248 19.72 -8.35 -14.80
C THR A 248 20.97 -7.94 -14.00
N GLY A 249 20.98 -8.12 -12.68
CA GLY A 249 22.11 -7.79 -11.81
C GLY A 249 23.34 -8.60 -12.23
N GLY A 250 24.42 -7.90 -12.61
CA GLY A 250 25.62 -8.51 -13.17
C GLY A 250 26.26 -9.56 -12.26
N GLY A 251 26.50 -10.73 -12.88
CA GLY A 251 27.53 -11.72 -12.58
C GLY A 251 28.12 -11.74 -11.17
N GLY A 252 27.48 -12.50 -10.29
CA GLY A 252 28.09 -12.98 -9.05
C GLY A 252 27.14 -14.00 -8.44
N GLU A 253 27.34 -15.28 -8.75
CA GLU A 253 26.69 -16.38 -8.04
C GLU A 253 26.94 -16.19 -6.54
N PRO A 254 25.91 -15.93 -5.70
CA PRO A 254 26.07 -16.18 -4.29
C PRO A 254 25.97 -17.69 -4.11
N ALA A 255 27.06 -18.32 -3.65
CA ALA A 255 27.05 -19.69 -3.19
C ALA A 255 25.84 -19.89 -2.26
N VAL A 256 24.87 -20.69 -2.70
CA VAL A 256 23.65 -21.02 -1.96
C VAL A 256 24.01 -22.09 -0.93
N PRO A 257 23.98 -21.81 0.40
CA PRO A 257 24.02 -22.88 1.38
C PRO A 257 22.57 -23.25 1.71
N ALA A 258 22.21 -24.48 1.36
CA ALA A 258 21.13 -25.27 1.95
C ALA A 258 19.70 -24.68 1.89
N LEU A 259 19.05 -24.88 0.74
CA LEU A 259 17.59 -24.82 0.53
C LEU A 259 16.78 -25.86 1.36
N GLY A 260 17.40 -26.57 2.30
CA GLY A 260 16.81 -27.70 3.03
C GLY A 260 16.13 -27.36 4.35
N LEU A 261 16.42 -26.22 4.98
CA LEU A 261 15.97 -25.95 6.36
C LEU A 261 14.79 -24.99 6.50
N LEU A 262 14.46 -24.21 5.45
CA LEU A 262 13.35 -23.25 5.45
C LEU A 262 11.98 -23.85 5.05
N LYS A 263 11.97 -25.06 4.47
CA LYS A 263 10.73 -25.79 4.12
C LYS A 263 9.93 -26.28 5.33
N ARG A 264 10.50 -26.27 6.54
CA ARG A 264 9.89 -26.85 7.74
C ARG A 264 9.03 -25.89 8.57
N PHE A 265 9.12 -24.58 8.35
CA PHE A 265 8.36 -23.58 9.13
C PHE A 265 7.29 -22.84 8.33
N PHE A 266 7.39 -22.85 7.00
CA PHE A 266 6.37 -22.30 6.12
C PHE A 266 5.90 -23.44 5.23
N GLY A 267 4.66 -23.89 5.44
CA GLY A 267 4.01 -24.85 4.56
C GLY A 267 4.22 -24.41 3.11
N GLY A 268 4.84 -25.28 2.32
CA GLY A 268 5.11 -25.02 0.91
C GLY A 268 3.81 -24.71 0.17
N GLY A 269 3.65 -23.46 -0.24
CA GLY A 269 2.55 -22.92 -1.03
C GLY A 269 3.04 -21.64 -1.70
N GLU A 270 2.67 -21.44 -2.96
CA GLU A 270 3.38 -20.65 -3.96
C GLU A 270 3.40 -19.11 -3.77
N PRO A 271 4.40 -18.40 -4.33
CA PRO A 271 4.33 -16.96 -4.59
C PRO A 271 3.34 -16.57 -5.72
N ALA A 272 2.36 -17.41 -6.04
CA ALA A 272 1.45 -17.25 -7.19
C ALA A 272 0.29 -16.26 -6.95
N VAL A 273 -0.06 -16.00 -5.69
CA VAL A 273 -1.24 -15.19 -5.32
C VAL A 273 -1.11 -13.73 -5.77
N PRO A 274 0.03 -13.02 -5.58
CA PRO A 274 0.16 -11.63 -6.00
C PRO A 274 0.08 -11.45 -7.53
N ALA A 275 0.66 -12.39 -8.30
CA ALA A 275 0.67 -12.34 -9.76
C ALA A 275 -0.73 -12.53 -10.36
N LEU A 276 -1.51 -13.46 -9.81
CA LEU A 276 -2.88 -13.72 -10.27
C LEU A 276 -3.82 -12.55 -9.95
N ALA A 277 -3.79 -12.06 -8.71
CA ALA A 277 -4.59 -10.91 -8.27
C ALA A 277 -4.27 -9.67 -9.11
N LEU A 278 -2.99 -9.42 -9.39
CA LEU A 278 -2.55 -8.30 -10.22
C LEU A 278 -3.00 -8.44 -11.68
N GLY A 279 -2.94 -9.64 -12.25
CA GLY A 279 -3.41 -9.88 -13.61
C GLY A 279 -4.92 -9.70 -13.77
N LEU A 280 -5.71 -10.12 -12.78
CA LEU A 280 -7.15 -9.86 -12.74
C LEU A 280 -7.45 -8.36 -12.61
N LEU A 281 -6.72 -7.66 -11.74
CA LEU A 281 -6.84 -6.21 -11.59
C LEU A 281 -6.57 -5.48 -12.91
N LYS A 282 -5.47 -5.80 -13.62
CA LYS A 282 -5.18 -5.16 -14.90
C LYS A 282 -6.24 -5.43 -15.94
N ARG A 283 -6.76 -6.66 -16.04
CA ARG A 283 -7.86 -6.97 -16.97
C ARG A 283 -9.11 -6.16 -16.65
N TRP A 284 -9.47 -6.05 -15.38
CA TRP A 284 -10.61 -5.26 -14.93
C TRP A 284 -10.42 -3.75 -15.15
N ALA A 285 -9.29 -3.20 -14.74
CA ALA A 285 -9.03 -1.75 -14.79
C ALA A 285 -8.68 -1.23 -16.18
N CYS A 286 -8.02 -2.04 -17.03
CA CYS A 286 -7.50 -1.59 -18.33
C CYS A 286 -8.39 -1.99 -19.51
N GLY A 287 -9.65 -2.39 -19.26
CA GLY A 287 -10.65 -2.61 -20.30
C GLY A 287 -10.39 -3.79 -21.25
N LYS A 288 -9.40 -4.66 -20.97
CA LYS A 288 -9.18 -5.89 -21.75
C LYS A 288 -10.08 -7.01 -21.21
N GLY A 289 -11.36 -6.92 -21.55
CA GLY A 289 -12.32 -8.03 -21.61
C GLY A 289 -12.47 -8.91 -20.37
N LEU A 290 -13.24 -8.46 -19.38
CA LEU A 290 -14.21 -9.37 -18.76
C LEU A 290 -15.48 -9.23 -19.60
N HIS A 291 -15.66 -10.12 -20.58
CA HIS A 291 -17.00 -10.38 -21.08
C HIS A 291 -17.81 -10.90 -19.90
N VAL A 292 -18.47 -9.99 -19.19
CA VAL A 292 -19.64 -10.35 -18.40
C VAL A 292 -20.64 -10.81 -19.45
N ASN A 293 -20.86 -12.12 -19.55
CA ASN A 293 -22.00 -12.65 -20.28
C ASN A 293 -23.22 -11.94 -19.73
N SER A 294 -23.79 -11.03 -20.53
CA SER A 294 -25.09 -10.46 -20.26
C SER A 294 -26.07 -11.62 -20.15
N VAL A 295 -26.51 -11.89 -18.93
CA VAL A 295 -27.69 -12.72 -18.70
C VAL A 295 -28.84 -11.95 -19.33
N THR A 296 -29.23 -12.33 -20.54
CA THR A 296 -30.51 -11.98 -21.13
C THR A 296 -31.60 -12.51 -20.21
N THR A 297 -32.18 -11.62 -19.40
CA THR A 297 -33.49 -11.85 -18.80
C THR A 297 -34.51 -11.83 -19.92
N ALA A 298 -34.99 -13.01 -20.31
CA ALA A 298 -36.27 -13.13 -21.01
C ALA A 298 -37.37 -12.72 -20.01
N ALA A 299 -38.13 -11.67 -20.35
CA ALA A 299 -39.38 -11.35 -19.69
C ALA A 299 -40.51 -12.20 -20.28
N PRO A 300 -41.56 -12.54 -19.51
CA PRO A 300 -42.73 -13.25 -20.01
C PRO A 300 -43.55 -12.43 -21.00
#